data_AF-A0AA44EPS6-F1
#
_entry.id   AF-A0AA44EPS6-F1
#
_cell.length_a   1.000
_cell.length_b   1.000
_cell.length_c   1.000
_cell.angle_alpha   90.00
_cell.angle_beta   90.00
_cell.angle_gamma   90.00
#
_symmetry.space_group_name_H-M   'P 1'
#
loop_
_entity.id
_entity.type
_entity.pdbx_description
1 polymer ?
#
loop_
_entity_poly.entity_id
_entity_poly.type
_entity_poly.pdbx_seq_one_letter_code
_entity_poly.pdbx_strand_id
1 'polypeptide(L)'
;MDFDDLVTALAPPPNRVGKSADDHEHHLYEGAVMMAYAMHLLRTQDTHHVRVHPDGEHGKQFDFAGWLLRRGFEKVSSIGSTRYGGVYRNGSGWEITVNPKSGLGDVVAEVGDQIVCAECKGGIINTRHSGQVSRLYKGLCETVGLLMATPLQGRQVAVVPFTESTLRLAERLAPRCAMAGIEIALVGARGEVRDVTPGIARSKEIAG
;
A
#
# COMPACT_ATOMS: atom_id res chain seq x y z
N MET A 1 -10.02 -14.58 6.41
CA MET A 1 -10.25 -13.93 5.10
C MET A 1 -9.07 -14.28 4.22
N ASP A 2 -9.32 -14.75 3.01
CA ASP A 2 -8.31 -15.15 2.04
C ASP A 2 -7.76 -13.90 1.31
N PHE A 3 -6.46 -13.87 0.99
CA PHE A 3 -5.75 -12.79 0.29
C PHE A 3 -4.87 -13.31 -0.86
N ASP A 4 -5.07 -14.55 -1.29
CA ASP A 4 -4.22 -15.21 -2.29
C ASP A 4 -4.38 -14.61 -3.72
N ASP A 5 -5.43 -13.84 -3.98
CA ASP A 5 -5.69 -13.16 -5.26
C ASP A 5 -5.28 -11.66 -5.29
N LEU A 6 -4.44 -11.22 -4.35
CA LEU A 6 -3.82 -9.88 -4.39
C LEU A 6 -2.73 -9.77 -5.48
N VAL A 7 -2.01 -10.87 -5.73
CA VAL A 7 -0.91 -10.93 -6.68
C VAL A 7 -1.42 -11.39 -8.04
N THR A 8 -1.06 -10.66 -9.08
CA THR A 8 -1.26 -11.11 -10.47
C THR A 8 0.04 -11.72 -11.01
N ALA A 9 0.01 -13.00 -11.34
CA ALA A 9 1.12 -13.69 -11.98
C ALA A 9 1.09 -13.47 -13.50
N LEU A 10 2.14 -12.90 -14.07
CA LEU A 10 2.27 -12.64 -15.51
C LEU A 10 3.56 -13.22 -16.06
N ALA A 11 3.53 -13.72 -17.31
CA ALA A 11 4.75 -14.11 -17.99
C ALA A 11 5.70 -12.90 -18.12
N PRO A 12 7.00 -13.05 -17.83
CA PRO A 12 7.95 -11.97 -18.00
C PRO A 12 8.06 -11.60 -19.49
N PRO A 13 8.25 -10.32 -19.83
CA PRO A 13 8.58 -9.95 -21.20
C PRO A 13 9.98 -10.49 -21.57
N PRO A 14 10.31 -10.60 -22.88
CA PRO A 14 11.51 -11.29 -23.35
C PRO A 14 12.82 -10.85 -22.68
N ASN A 15 12.97 -9.55 -22.39
CA ASN A 15 14.17 -9.00 -21.76
C ASN A 15 14.28 -9.26 -20.24
N ARG A 16 13.28 -9.91 -19.63
CA ARG A 16 13.24 -10.22 -18.18
C ARG A 16 13.00 -11.70 -17.88
N VAL A 17 13.01 -12.56 -18.89
CA VAL A 17 12.93 -14.02 -18.70
C VAL A 17 14.06 -14.49 -17.77
N GLY A 18 13.71 -15.33 -16.78
CA GLY A 18 14.65 -15.83 -15.77
C GLY A 18 15.15 -14.76 -14.78
N LYS A 19 14.51 -13.58 -14.75
CA LYS A 19 14.85 -12.49 -13.81
C LYS A 19 13.84 -12.35 -12.67
N SER A 20 13.03 -13.38 -12.42
CA SER A 20 12.17 -13.50 -11.25
C SER A 20 12.57 -14.72 -10.42
N ALA A 21 12.06 -14.83 -9.20
CA ALA A 21 12.25 -16.03 -8.38
C ALA A 21 11.60 -17.26 -9.00
N ASP A 22 10.48 -17.05 -9.70
CA ASP A 22 9.65 -18.05 -10.35
C ASP A 22 9.56 -17.77 -11.87
N ASP A 23 8.87 -18.64 -12.60
CA ASP A 23 8.67 -18.50 -14.05
C ASP A 23 7.80 -17.28 -14.43
N HIS A 24 7.02 -16.77 -13.47
CA HIS A 24 6.15 -15.61 -13.64
C HIS A 24 6.62 -14.43 -12.79
N GLU A 25 6.39 -13.22 -13.30
CA GLU A 25 6.46 -12.01 -12.49
C GLU A 25 5.23 -11.93 -11.59
N HIS A 26 5.46 -11.70 -10.30
CA HIS A 26 4.40 -11.50 -9.31
C HIS A 26 4.13 -10.00 -9.14
N HIS A 27 3.09 -9.51 -9.81
CA HIS A 27 2.70 -8.11 -9.77
C HIS A 27 1.78 -7.88 -8.58
N LEU A 28 2.26 -7.12 -7.60
CA LEU A 28 1.43 -6.54 -6.56
C LEU A 28 1.11 -5.10 -6.98
N TYR A 29 0.02 -4.95 -7.72
CA TYR A 29 -0.41 -3.64 -8.24
C TYR A 29 -0.76 -2.67 -7.12
N GLU A 30 -0.71 -1.38 -7.42
CA GLU A 30 -0.96 -0.32 -6.43
C GLU A 30 -2.34 -0.48 -5.78
N GLY A 31 -3.38 -0.75 -6.58
CA GLY A 31 -4.72 -1.04 -6.06
C GLY A 31 -4.76 -2.24 -5.09
N ALA A 32 -3.92 -3.26 -5.31
CA ALA A 32 -3.81 -4.40 -4.40
C ALA A 32 -3.13 -3.97 -3.07
N VAL A 33 -2.09 -3.14 -3.14
CA VAL A 33 -1.43 -2.57 -1.95
C VAL A 33 -2.40 -1.71 -1.15
N MET A 34 -3.17 -0.85 -1.81
CA MET A 34 -4.21 -0.04 -1.18
C MET A 34 -5.24 -0.90 -0.44
N MET A 35 -5.75 -1.96 -1.09
CA MET A 35 -6.74 -2.84 -0.48
C MET A 35 -6.18 -3.68 0.67
N ALA A 36 -4.95 -4.17 0.55
CA ALA A 36 -4.28 -4.87 1.64
C ALA A 36 -4.09 -3.96 2.86
N TYR A 37 -3.69 -2.70 2.64
CA TYR A 37 -3.53 -1.74 3.73
C TYR A 37 -4.87 -1.32 4.34
N ALA A 38 -5.90 -1.09 3.53
CA ALA A 38 -7.26 -0.82 4.02
C ALA A 38 -7.78 -1.97 4.90
N MET A 39 -7.59 -3.22 4.49
CA MET A 39 -7.93 -4.40 5.29
C MET A 39 -7.06 -4.54 6.54
N HIS A 40 -5.82 -4.05 6.53
CA HIS A 40 -5.01 -4.00 7.73
C HIS A 40 -5.60 -3.03 8.74
N LEU A 41 -5.92 -1.81 8.32
CA LEU A 41 -6.54 -0.80 9.20
C LEU A 41 -7.82 -1.32 9.87
N LEU A 42 -8.74 -1.91 9.09
CA LEU A 42 -9.98 -2.49 9.62
C LEU A 42 -9.77 -3.65 10.62
N ARG A 43 -8.63 -4.36 10.54
CA ARG A 43 -8.33 -5.51 11.41
C ARG A 43 -7.57 -5.13 12.66
N THR A 44 -6.73 -4.10 12.60
CA THR A 44 -5.73 -3.82 13.64
C THR A 44 -5.96 -2.51 14.35
N GLN A 45 -6.77 -1.61 13.78
CA GLN A 45 -7.03 -0.29 14.32
C GLN A 45 -8.48 -0.18 14.79
N ASP A 46 -8.75 0.80 15.66
CA ASP A 46 -10.10 1.16 16.11
C ASP A 46 -10.82 1.97 15.03
N THR A 47 -11.21 1.29 13.96
CA THR A 47 -11.97 1.87 12.86
C THR A 47 -12.87 0.83 12.18
N HIS A 48 -14.03 1.28 11.74
CA HIS A 48 -14.96 0.49 10.94
C HIS A 48 -15.08 1.02 9.52
N HIS A 49 -14.38 2.10 9.17
CA HIS A 49 -14.50 2.75 7.87
C HIS A 49 -13.13 3.13 7.29
N VAL A 50 -12.90 2.70 6.05
CA VAL A 50 -11.72 3.10 5.28
C VAL A 50 -12.13 3.64 3.93
N ARG A 51 -11.52 4.74 3.52
CA ARG A 51 -11.67 5.33 2.19
C ARG A 51 -10.47 4.97 1.33
N VAL A 52 -10.71 4.55 0.11
CA VAL A 52 -9.70 4.18 -0.88
C VAL A 52 -9.91 5.05 -2.11
N HIS A 53 -8.86 5.74 -2.52
CA HIS A 53 -8.88 6.77 -3.55
C HIS A 53 -8.02 6.38 -4.76
N PRO A 54 -8.40 5.35 -5.53
CA PRO A 54 -7.60 4.92 -6.67
C PRO A 54 -7.68 5.94 -7.80
N ASP A 55 -6.62 6.03 -8.60
CA ASP A 55 -6.70 6.75 -9.87
C ASP A 55 -7.26 5.86 -11.00
N GLY A 56 -7.36 6.43 -12.21
CA GLY A 56 -7.88 5.73 -13.37
C GLY A 56 -7.00 4.55 -13.84
N GLU A 57 -5.69 4.58 -13.59
CA GLU A 57 -4.77 3.50 -13.94
C GLU A 57 -4.88 2.34 -12.95
N HIS A 58 -5.03 2.65 -11.65
CA HIS A 58 -5.21 1.63 -10.61
C HIS A 58 -6.44 0.77 -10.88
N GLY A 59 -7.55 1.41 -11.27
CA GLY A 59 -8.80 0.71 -11.62
C GLY A 59 -8.74 -0.14 -12.90
N LYS A 60 -7.71 0.04 -13.75
CA LYS A 60 -7.46 -0.84 -14.91
C LYS A 60 -6.65 -2.07 -14.53
N GLN A 61 -5.77 -1.94 -13.53
CA GLN A 61 -4.83 -2.97 -13.11
C GLN A 61 -5.38 -3.88 -12.01
N PHE A 62 -6.36 -3.40 -11.24
CA PHE A 62 -6.91 -4.13 -10.10
C PHE A 62 -8.44 -4.06 -10.05
N ASP A 63 -9.09 -5.22 -9.95
CA ASP A 63 -10.56 -5.34 -9.83
C ASP A 63 -11.02 -5.13 -8.38
N PHE A 64 -11.10 -3.86 -7.95
CA PHE A 64 -11.57 -3.50 -6.61
C PHE A 64 -12.93 -4.10 -6.26
N ALA A 65 -13.89 -4.03 -7.19
CA ALA A 65 -15.25 -4.48 -6.95
C ALA A 65 -15.30 -6.00 -6.77
N GLY A 66 -14.78 -6.76 -7.73
CA GLY A 66 -14.81 -8.22 -7.63
C GLY A 66 -13.97 -8.73 -6.46
N TRP A 67 -12.84 -8.09 -6.16
CA TRP A 67 -12.00 -8.46 -5.02
C TRP A 67 -12.71 -8.28 -3.67
N LEU A 68 -13.49 -7.19 -3.51
CA LEU A 68 -14.32 -6.96 -2.33
C LEU A 68 -15.50 -7.94 -2.24
N LEU A 69 -16.20 -8.16 -3.36
CA LEU A 69 -17.33 -9.09 -3.43
C LEU A 69 -16.92 -10.52 -3.02
N ARG A 70 -15.76 -11.01 -3.48
CA ARG A 70 -15.20 -12.31 -3.08
C ARG A 70 -14.90 -12.43 -1.58
N ARG A 71 -14.88 -11.31 -0.85
CA ARG A 71 -14.61 -11.22 0.59
C ARG A 71 -15.86 -10.93 1.42
N GLY A 72 -17.04 -11.09 0.83
CA GLY A 72 -18.32 -10.91 1.51
C GLY A 72 -18.67 -9.45 1.78
N PHE A 73 -18.03 -8.51 1.06
CA PHE A 73 -18.55 -7.16 0.97
C PHE A 73 -19.63 -7.09 -0.09
N GLU A 74 -20.66 -6.31 0.16
CA GLU A 74 -21.71 -5.96 -0.78
C GLU A 74 -21.59 -4.49 -1.13
N LYS A 75 -21.77 -4.17 -2.42
CA LYS A 75 -21.80 -2.78 -2.87
C LYS A 75 -23.18 -2.19 -2.56
N VAL A 76 -23.27 -1.38 -1.51
CA VAL A 76 -24.54 -0.80 -1.03
C VAL A 76 -24.91 0.50 -1.73
N SER A 77 -23.94 1.20 -2.32
CA SER A 77 -24.19 2.37 -3.16
C SER A 77 -23.09 2.56 -4.21
N SER A 78 -23.41 3.26 -5.30
CA SER A 78 -22.44 3.64 -6.32
C SER A 78 -22.03 5.11 -6.17
N ILE A 79 -20.76 5.41 -6.44
CA ILE A 79 -20.20 6.77 -6.40
C ILE A 79 -19.45 7.01 -7.71
N GLY A 80 -19.69 8.16 -8.34
CA GLY A 80 -19.02 8.53 -9.59
C GLY A 80 -19.45 7.68 -10.79
N SER A 81 -18.62 7.66 -11.84
CA SER A 81 -18.89 7.00 -13.11
C SER A 81 -18.15 5.66 -13.29
N THR A 82 -17.21 5.34 -12.41
CA THR A 82 -16.45 4.09 -12.50
C THR A 82 -17.28 2.92 -11.97
N ARG A 83 -17.12 1.74 -12.58
CA ARG A 83 -17.86 0.53 -12.13
C ARG A 83 -17.55 0.16 -10.68
N TYR A 84 -16.31 0.38 -10.27
CA TYR A 84 -15.83 0.07 -8.92
C TYR A 84 -16.14 1.17 -7.90
N GLY A 85 -16.50 2.39 -8.32
CA GLY A 85 -16.77 3.49 -7.39
C GLY A 85 -18.03 3.23 -6.56
N GLY A 86 -17.94 3.24 -5.23
CA GLY A 86 -19.06 2.94 -4.36
C GLY A 86 -18.70 2.74 -2.89
N VAL A 87 -19.74 2.54 -2.09
CA VAL A 87 -19.63 2.12 -0.69
C VAL A 87 -19.86 0.62 -0.62
N TYR A 88 -18.95 -0.08 0.03
CA TYR A 88 -18.95 -1.53 0.21
C TYR A 88 -19.05 -1.85 1.69
N ARG A 89 -19.97 -2.74 2.08
CA ARG A 89 -20.14 -3.16 3.48
C ARG A 89 -20.11 -4.66 3.62
N ASN A 90 -19.52 -5.19 4.67
CA ASN A 90 -19.59 -6.62 4.97
C ASN A 90 -20.49 -6.91 6.19
N GLY A 91 -20.76 -8.20 6.42
CA GLY A 91 -21.58 -8.65 7.55
C GLY A 91 -20.98 -8.35 8.94
N SER A 92 -19.70 -7.98 9.03
CA SER A 92 -19.03 -7.57 10.26
C SER A 92 -19.18 -6.08 10.57
N GLY A 93 -19.91 -5.33 9.73
CA GLY A 93 -20.08 -3.89 9.88
C GLY A 93 -18.90 -3.05 9.37
N TRP A 94 -17.90 -3.67 8.72
CA TRP A 94 -16.84 -2.92 8.06
C TRP A 94 -17.35 -2.27 6.79
N GLU A 95 -16.95 -1.02 6.58
CA GLU A 95 -17.24 -0.23 5.41
C GLU A 95 -15.95 0.17 4.69
N ILE A 96 -15.94 0.00 3.37
CA ILE A 96 -14.90 0.54 2.50
C ILE A 96 -15.56 1.41 1.44
N THR A 97 -15.17 2.68 1.38
CA THR A 97 -15.58 3.59 0.30
C THR A 97 -14.48 3.65 -0.73
N VAL A 98 -14.74 3.12 -1.93
CA VAL A 98 -13.82 3.25 -3.06
C VAL A 98 -14.31 4.40 -3.94
N ASN A 99 -13.54 5.49 -4.02
CA ASN A 99 -13.91 6.64 -4.84
C ASN A 99 -12.66 7.41 -5.32
N PRO A 100 -12.42 7.51 -6.63
CA PRO A 100 -11.31 8.29 -7.17
C PRO A 100 -11.37 9.76 -6.73
N LYS A 101 -10.42 10.19 -5.90
CA LYS A 101 -10.31 11.58 -5.48
C LYS A 101 -8.85 11.94 -5.19
N SER A 102 -8.31 12.85 -5.98
CA SER A 102 -6.92 13.32 -5.83
C SER A 102 -6.73 14.18 -4.57
N GLY A 103 -5.52 14.14 -4.01
CA GLY A 103 -5.08 15.05 -2.95
C GLY A 103 -5.55 14.70 -1.54
N LEU A 104 -6.06 13.49 -1.31
CA LEU A 104 -6.47 13.02 0.03
C LEU A 104 -5.55 11.95 0.63
N GLY A 105 -4.64 11.38 -0.17
CA GLY A 105 -4.00 10.10 0.10
C GLY A 105 -4.73 8.95 -0.59
N ASP A 106 -4.01 7.88 -0.90
CA ASP A 106 -4.55 6.68 -1.52
C ASP A 106 -5.49 5.90 -0.59
N VAL A 107 -5.15 5.83 0.70
CA VAL A 107 -5.97 5.16 1.73
C VAL A 107 -6.10 6.06 2.94
N VAL A 108 -7.32 6.32 3.38
CA VAL A 108 -7.61 7.24 4.48
C VAL A 108 -8.60 6.60 5.45
N ALA A 109 -8.30 6.67 6.73
CA ALA A 109 -9.20 6.20 7.80
C ALA A 109 -9.19 7.16 8.98
N GLU A 110 -10.32 7.25 9.67
CA GLU A 110 -10.38 7.84 11.01
C GLU A 110 -10.19 6.70 12.01
N VAL A 111 -9.17 6.82 12.86
CA VAL A 111 -8.79 5.84 13.89
C VAL A 111 -8.73 6.58 15.22
N GLY A 112 -9.70 6.33 16.09
CA GLY A 112 -9.87 7.12 17.30
C GLY A 112 -10.03 8.61 17.00
N ASP A 113 -9.13 9.45 17.52
CA ASP A 113 -9.10 10.90 17.31
C ASP A 113 -8.14 11.33 16.19
N GLN A 114 -7.54 10.39 15.47
CA GLN A 114 -6.53 10.65 14.45
C GLN A 114 -7.00 10.24 13.05
N ILE A 115 -6.54 11.00 12.06
CA ILE A 115 -6.63 10.60 10.66
C ILE A 115 -5.37 9.83 10.32
N VAL A 116 -5.52 8.64 9.74
CA VAL A 116 -4.45 7.91 9.07
C VAL A 116 -4.59 8.18 7.58
N CYS A 117 -3.52 8.69 6.96
CA CYS A 117 -3.42 8.96 5.54
C CYS A 117 -2.21 8.21 4.98
N ALA A 118 -2.45 7.36 3.99
CA ALA A 118 -1.42 6.55 3.38
C ALA A 118 -1.29 6.84 1.89
N GLU A 119 -0.04 6.89 1.44
CA GLU A 119 0.33 6.90 0.03
C GLU A 119 0.89 5.52 -0.31
N CYS A 120 0.45 4.94 -1.43
CA CYS A 120 0.73 3.56 -1.80
C CYS A 120 1.64 3.49 -3.04
N LYS A 121 2.41 2.40 -3.16
CA LYS A 121 3.04 2.05 -4.43
C LYS A 121 2.94 0.56 -4.71
N GLY A 122 2.67 0.18 -5.95
CA GLY A 122 2.78 -1.19 -6.43
C GLY A 122 4.19 -1.59 -6.91
N GLY A 123 4.36 -2.87 -7.28
CA GLY A 123 5.59 -3.37 -7.89
C GLY A 123 5.64 -4.89 -8.11
N ILE A 124 6.73 -5.36 -8.72
CA ILE A 124 6.97 -6.79 -8.96
C ILE A 124 7.77 -7.36 -7.79
N ILE A 125 7.14 -8.17 -6.95
CA ILE A 125 7.68 -8.52 -5.63
C ILE A 125 8.72 -9.65 -5.67
N ASN A 126 8.69 -10.51 -6.70
CA ASN A 126 9.62 -11.62 -6.86
C ASN A 126 10.76 -11.31 -7.86
N THR A 127 10.95 -10.05 -8.22
CA THR A 127 11.95 -9.65 -9.23
C THR A 127 13.39 -9.68 -8.72
N ARG A 128 14.29 -10.14 -9.59
CA ARG A 128 15.75 -9.99 -9.51
C ARG A 128 16.29 -9.08 -10.62
N HIS A 129 15.43 -8.59 -11.51
CA HIS A 129 15.81 -7.66 -12.57
C HIS A 129 16.16 -6.30 -11.97
N SER A 130 17.40 -5.84 -12.17
CA SER A 130 17.93 -4.59 -11.58
C SER A 130 17.05 -3.37 -11.84
N GLY A 131 16.48 -3.25 -13.05
CA GLY A 131 15.56 -2.15 -13.38
C GLY A 131 14.23 -2.20 -12.63
N GLN A 132 13.72 -3.38 -12.27
CA GLN A 132 12.48 -3.49 -11.49
C GLN A 132 12.77 -3.32 -9.99
N VAL A 133 13.91 -3.81 -9.52
CA VAL A 133 14.41 -3.49 -8.18
C VAL A 133 14.53 -1.97 -8.02
N SER A 134 15.17 -1.28 -8.97
CA SER A 134 15.29 0.18 -8.97
C SER A 134 13.92 0.90 -8.92
N ARG A 135 12.91 0.37 -9.63
CA ARG A 135 11.54 0.90 -9.57
C ARG A 135 10.89 0.73 -8.20
N LEU A 136 11.12 -0.38 -7.50
CA LEU A 136 10.67 -0.55 -6.11
C LEU A 136 11.32 0.47 -5.17
N TYR A 137 12.63 0.72 -5.31
CA TYR A 137 13.33 1.76 -4.54
C TYR A 137 12.75 3.15 -4.84
N LYS A 138 12.58 3.47 -6.13
CA LYS A 138 12.00 4.74 -6.58
C LYS A 138 10.59 4.94 -6.01
N GLY A 139 9.77 3.89 -6.03
CA GLY A 139 8.43 3.88 -5.46
C GLY A 139 8.40 4.34 -4.00
N LEU A 140 9.22 3.74 -3.13
CA LEU A 140 9.28 4.17 -1.72
C LEU A 140 9.75 5.63 -1.58
N CYS A 141 10.76 6.05 -2.35
CA CYS A 141 11.22 7.44 -2.32
C CYS A 141 10.14 8.43 -2.80
N GLU A 142 9.36 8.07 -3.83
CA GLU A 142 8.27 8.89 -4.37
C GLU A 142 7.16 9.03 -3.32
N THR A 143 6.71 7.92 -2.73
CA THR A 143 5.69 7.90 -1.68
C THR A 143 6.11 8.77 -0.48
N VAL A 144 7.34 8.62 0.00
CA VAL A 144 7.87 9.47 1.09
C VAL A 144 7.94 10.94 0.66
N GLY A 145 8.43 11.23 -0.55
CA GLY A 145 8.53 12.60 -1.04
C GLY A 145 7.18 13.30 -1.17
N LEU A 146 6.14 12.60 -1.61
CA LEU A 146 4.77 13.10 -1.68
C LEU A 146 4.22 13.42 -0.28
N LEU A 147 4.44 12.54 0.69
CA LEU A 147 4.03 12.77 2.08
C LEU A 147 4.76 13.96 2.69
N MET A 148 6.07 14.12 2.43
CA MET A 148 6.84 15.28 2.89
C MET A 148 6.31 16.61 2.33
N ALA A 149 5.75 16.61 1.11
CA ALA A 149 5.16 17.80 0.49
C ALA A 149 3.73 18.07 0.96
N THR A 150 3.11 17.13 1.68
CA THR A 150 1.72 17.20 2.11
C THR A 150 1.66 17.66 3.57
N PRO A 151 0.86 18.70 3.91
CA PRO A 151 0.69 19.11 5.30
C PRO A 151 0.29 17.93 6.20
N LEU A 152 0.99 17.77 7.32
CA LEU A 152 0.69 16.74 8.31
C LEU A 152 -0.75 16.90 8.82
N GLN A 153 -1.58 15.91 8.54
CA GLN A 153 -2.94 15.76 9.04
C GLN A 153 -3.06 14.38 9.68
N GLY A 154 -2.67 14.28 10.95
CA GLY A 154 -2.61 12.99 11.66
C GLY A 154 -1.40 12.15 11.26
N ARG A 155 -1.58 10.84 11.18
CA ARG A 155 -0.54 9.84 10.85
C ARG A 155 -0.40 9.72 9.34
N GLN A 156 0.83 9.91 8.84
CA GLN A 156 1.16 9.74 7.44
C GLN A 156 1.96 8.45 7.23
N VAL A 157 1.58 7.62 6.26
CA VAL A 157 2.18 6.30 6.07
C VAL A 157 2.58 6.06 4.61
N ALA A 158 3.85 5.78 4.36
CA ALA A 158 4.32 5.31 3.08
C ALA A 158 4.16 3.79 3.00
N VAL A 159 3.34 3.30 2.07
CA VAL A 159 2.99 1.87 1.96
C VAL A 159 3.50 1.30 0.65
N VAL A 160 4.43 0.34 0.71
CA VAL A 160 5.07 -0.26 -0.48
C VAL A 160 5.16 -1.77 -0.39
N PRO A 161 5.45 -2.50 -1.48
CA PRO A 161 5.51 -3.94 -1.44
C PRO A 161 6.68 -4.43 -0.58
N PHE A 162 6.48 -5.55 0.12
CA PHE A 162 7.51 -6.21 0.91
C PHE A 162 8.43 -7.04 0.00
N THR A 163 9.68 -6.61 -0.06
CA THR A 163 10.80 -7.34 -0.63
C THR A 163 12.01 -7.10 0.27
N GLU A 164 13.05 -7.93 0.16
CA GLU A 164 14.29 -7.68 0.91
C GLU A 164 14.91 -6.31 0.54
N SER A 165 14.78 -5.91 -0.72
CA SER A 165 15.28 -4.64 -1.25
C SER A 165 14.55 -3.44 -0.65
N THR A 166 13.21 -3.47 -0.64
CA THR A 166 12.38 -2.40 -0.06
C THR A 166 12.52 -2.34 1.46
N LEU A 167 12.65 -3.49 2.14
CA LEU A 167 12.92 -3.53 3.59
C LEU A 167 14.23 -2.81 3.93
N ARG A 168 15.35 -3.16 3.27
CA ARG A 168 16.65 -2.53 3.54
C ARG A 168 16.61 -1.01 3.30
N LEU A 169 15.87 -0.55 2.29
CA LEU A 169 15.68 0.88 2.05
C LEU A 169 14.84 1.52 3.16
N ALA A 170 13.71 0.89 3.49
CA ALA A 170 12.78 1.39 4.51
C ALA A 170 13.47 1.52 5.87
N GLU A 171 14.22 0.52 6.33
CA GLU A 171 14.97 0.58 7.58
C GLU A 171 15.98 1.73 7.61
N ARG A 172 16.62 2.02 6.47
CA ARG A 172 17.56 3.14 6.31
C ARG A 172 16.87 4.51 6.30
N LEU A 173 15.64 4.59 5.79
CA LEU A 173 14.85 5.82 5.72
C LEU A 173 14.06 6.10 6.99
N ALA A 174 13.66 5.05 7.73
CA ALA A 174 12.75 5.14 8.87
C ALA A 174 13.13 6.20 9.91
N PRO A 175 14.42 6.39 10.31
CA PRO A 175 14.77 7.48 11.23
C PRO A 175 14.45 8.87 10.68
N ARG A 176 14.70 9.12 9.38
CA ARG A 176 14.42 10.42 8.75
C ARG A 176 12.93 10.63 8.52
N CYS A 177 12.23 9.58 8.11
CA CYS A 177 10.77 9.62 7.94
C CYS A 177 10.09 9.91 9.28
N ALA A 178 10.50 9.26 10.36
CA ALA A 178 9.94 9.51 11.70
C ALA A 178 10.15 10.95 12.18
N MET A 179 11.31 11.56 11.90
CA MET A 179 11.54 13.00 12.19
C MET A 179 10.58 13.91 11.41
N ALA A 180 10.09 13.47 10.25
CA ALA A 180 9.10 14.16 9.44
C ALA A 180 7.64 13.73 9.75
N GLY A 181 7.41 12.88 10.77
CA GLY A 181 6.07 12.37 11.09
C GLY A 181 5.53 11.33 10.10
N ILE A 182 6.42 10.71 9.31
CA ILE A 182 6.06 9.71 8.28
C ILE A 182 6.46 8.31 8.77
N GLU A 183 5.48 7.41 8.79
CA GLU A 183 5.64 5.99 9.03
C GLU A 183 5.89 5.25 7.70
N ILE A 184 6.47 4.04 7.75
CA ILE A 184 6.64 3.17 6.59
C ILE A 184 6.04 1.81 6.89
N ALA A 185 5.21 1.29 5.98
CA ALA A 185 4.63 -0.05 6.06
C ALA A 185 4.94 -0.85 4.79
N LEU A 186 5.20 -2.15 4.96
CA LEU A 186 5.53 -3.08 3.88
C LEU A 186 4.41 -4.12 3.71
N VAL A 187 3.89 -4.25 2.49
CA VAL A 187 2.78 -5.16 2.15
C VAL A 187 3.29 -6.39 1.42
N GLY A 188 3.10 -7.57 2.00
CA GLY A 188 3.47 -8.82 1.35
C GLY A 188 2.37 -9.42 0.48
N ALA A 189 2.66 -10.59 -0.11
CA ALA A 189 1.87 -11.19 -1.18
C ALA A 189 0.46 -11.60 -0.75
N ARG A 190 0.24 -11.82 0.56
CA ARG A 190 -1.03 -12.28 1.14
C ARG A 190 -1.65 -11.23 2.06
N GLY A 191 -1.34 -9.95 1.82
CA GLY A 191 -1.90 -8.83 2.58
C GLY A 191 -1.37 -8.73 4.00
N GLU A 192 -0.27 -9.41 4.32
CA GLU A 192 0.50 -9.13 5.52
C GLU A 192 1.06 -7.72 5.45
N VAL A 193 0.93 -6.96 6.54
CA VAL A 193 1.48 -5.61 6.64
C VAL A 193 2.47 -5.61 7.78
N ARG A 194 3.67 -5.11 7.50
CA ARG A 194 4.75 -4.97 8.47
C ARG A 194 5.15 -3.51 8.57
N ASP A 195 4.91 -2.92 9.74
CA ASP A 195 5.41 -1.58 10.05
C ASP A 195 6.93 -1.61 10.25
N VAL A 196 7.61 -0.59 9.74
CA VAL A 196 9.06 -0.43 9.88
C VAL A 196 9.34 0.56 10.98
N THR A 197 9.85 0.04 12.10
CA THR A 197 10.24 0.87 13.24
C THR A 197 11.59 1.56 12.97
N PRO A 198 11.75 2.85 13.31
CA PRO A 198 13.05 3.47 13.34
C PRO A 198 13.96 2.71 14.30
N GLY A 199 15.04 2.12 13.79
CA GLY A 199 16.07 1.57 14.68
C GLY A 199 16.59 2.69 15.58
N ILE A 200 16.75 2.42 16.89
CA ILE A 200 17.36 3.38 17.81
C ILE A 200 18.75 3.70 17.24
N ALA A 201 18.92 4.92 16.75
CA ALA A 201 20.22 5.40 16.33
C ALA A 201 21.12 5.34 17.57
N ARG A 202 22.10 4.43 17.58
CA ARG A 202 23.21 4.56 18.52
C ARG A 202 23.88 5.88 18.18
N SER A 203 23.66 6.88 19.03
CA SER A 203 24.44 8.11 19.05
C SER A 203 25.90 7.68 19.03
N LYS A 204 26.61 7.93 17.92
CA LYS A 204 28.05 8.02 18.00
C LYS A 204 28.31 9.25 18.84
N GLU A 205 28.66 9.03 20.11
CA GLU A 205 29.37 10.03 20.90
C GLU A 205 30.53 10.53 20.04
N ILE A 206 30.44 11.78 19.62
CA ILE A 206 31.59 12.50 19.10
C ILE A 206 32.42 12.81 20.35
N ALA A 207 33.36 11.92 20.64
CA ALA A 207 34.35 12.15 21.67
C ALA A 207 35.39 13.13 21.12
N GLY A 208 35.53 14.27 21.81
CA GLY A 208 36.74 15.09 21.89
C GLY A 208 37.05 15.99 20.71
#